data_AF-A0A947EWS9-F1
#
_entry.id   AF-A0A947EWS9-F1
#
_cell.length_a   1.000
_cell.length_b   1.000
_cell.length_c   1.000
_cell.angle_alpha   90.00
_cell.angle_beta   90.00
_cell.angle_gamma   90.00
#
_symmetry.space_group_name_H-M   'P 1'
#
loop_
_entity.id
_entity.type
_entity.pdbx_description
1 polymer ?
#
loop_
_entity_poly.entity_id
_entity_poly.type
_entity_poly.pdbx_seq_one_letter_code
_entity_poly.pdbx_strand_id
1 'polypeptide(L)'
;MRTKQSGLLVLLLVFIVQFTFAQQKTVTGTVTDASNSPLPGASVVVKGTIRGVQSDFDGNYSIQATSNETLVFSYLGYITQEMAIGSRSSIDVQLLEDVESLEEVIVTAYGTTTKEAFTGSASVVGAEDLAIRQVTSPIAAIEGRATGVQFTSPSGQPGSSPGIVIRGVGTLNGSSDPLFIVDGVQYEGSLNTINQEDIASFTILKDAASTSLYGSRAANGVVIITTKTGKKGGVQVSASMQYGLTSPAIPFYDEISPSQYYETMW
;
A
#
# COMPACT_ATOMS: atom_id res chain seq x y z
N MET A 1 56.51 -29.99 -38.14
CA MET A 1 56.13 -30.03 -36.70
C MET A 1 55.11 -28.96 -36.28
N ARG A 2 54.96 -27.83 -36.99
CA ARG A 2 54.02 -26.76 -36.60
C ARG A 2 52.53 -27.11 -36.71
N THR A 3 52.13 -27.96 -37.66
CA THR A 3 50.70 -28.35 -37.84
C THR A 3 50.17 -29.29 -36.76
N LYS A 4 51.03 -30.11 -36.12
CA LYS A 4 50.63 -30.99 -35.01
C LYS A 4 50.38 -30.23 -33.70
N GLN A 5 51.03 -29.08 -33.50
CA GLN A 5 50.83 -28.25 -32.30
C GLN A 5 49.55 -27.39 -32.40
N SER A 6 49.16 -26.96 -33.61
CA SER A 6 47.90 -26.23 -33.82
C SER A 6 46.66 -27.09 -33.55
N GLY A 7 46.67 -28.38 -33.91
CA GLY A 7 45.56 -29.29 -33.60
C GLY A 7 45.38 -29.55 -32.10
N LEU A 8 46.48 -29.65 -31.34
CA LEU A 8 46.45 -29.80 -29.89
C LEU A 8 45.89 -28.55 -29.20
N LEU A 9 46.23 -27.35 -29.71
CA LEU A 9 45.76 -26.07 -29.20
C LEU A 9 44.24 -25.88 -29.41
N VAL A 10 43.72 -26.30 -30.57
CA VAL A 10 42.27 -26.28 -30.85
C VAL A 10 41.51 -27.23 -29.91
N LEU A 11 42.06 -28.43 -29.66
CA LEU A 11 41.43 -29.41 -28.77
C LEU A 11 41.43 -28.96 -27.30
N LEU A 12 42.49 -28.28 -26.85
CA LEU A 12 42.56 -27.63 -25.53
C LEU A 12 41.51 -26.50 -25.40
N LEU A 13 41.35 -25.69 -26.45
CA LEU A 13 40.40 -24.57 -26.44
C LEU A 13 38.95 -25.06 -26.44
N VAL A 14 38.64 -26.15 -27.13
CA VAL A 14 37.34 -26.84 -27.06
C VAL A 14 37.09 -27.40 -25.66
N PHE A 15 38.11 -27.93 -24.98
CA PHE A 15 38.00 -28.41 -23.59
C PHE A 15 37.72 -27.29 -22.58
N ILE A 16 38.32 -26.10 -22.78
CA ILE A 16 38.09 -24.93 -21.91
C ILE A 16 36.65 -24.40 -22.06
N VAL A 17 36.09 -24.43 -23.28
CA VAL A 17 34.69 -24.03 -23.53
C VAL A 17 33.69 -24.97 -22.86
N GLN A 18 34.01 -26.26 -22.70
CA GLN A 18 33.15 -27.22 -21.99
C GLN A 18 33.04 -26.88 -20.48
N PHE A 19 34.09 -26.34 -19.86
CA PHE A 19 34.04 -25.91 -18.44
C PHE A 19 33.17 -24.67 -18.21
N THR A 20 32.99 -23.80 -19.21
CA THR A 20 32.16 -22.58 -19.06
C THR A 20 30.66 -22.85 -19.05
N PHE A 21 30.19 -23.97 -19.60
CA PHE A 21 28.76 -24.32 -19.64
C PHE A 21 28.29 -25.16 -18.42
N ALA A 22 29.18 -25.57 -17.53
CA ALA A 22 28.88 -26.53 -16.46
C ALA A 22 28.53 -25.90 -15.09
N GLN A 23 28.33 -24.58 -14.99
CA GLN A 23 28.18 -23.89 -13.70
C GLN A 23 26.73 -23.65 -13.23
N GLN A 24 25.72 -23.99 -14.02
CA GLN A 24 24.32 -23.88 -13.60
C GLN A 24 23.83 -25.20 -12.98
N LYS A 25 23.33 -25.11 -11.75
CA LYS A 25 22.76 -26.22 -10.99
C LYS A 25 21.29 -25.94 -10.72
N THR A 26 20.46 -26.97 -10.78
CA THR A 26 19.08 -26.88 -10.29
C THR A 26 19.08 -26.94 -8.77
N VAL A 27 18.57 -25.88 -8.14
CA VAL A 27 18.33 -25.80 -6.70
C VAL A 27 16.84 -25.97 -6.48
N THR A 28 16.48 -26.91 -5.61
CA THR A 28 15.09 -27.19 -5.22
C THR A 28 14.89 -26.88 -3.74
N GLY A 29 13.65 -26.87 -3.28
CA GLY A 29 13.35 -26.80 -1.86
C GLY A 29 11.90 -26.40 -1.61
N THR A 30 11.61 -26.11 -0.35
CA THR A 30 10.27 -25.80 0.13
C THR A 30 10.27 -24.47 0.88
N VAL A 31 9.22 -23.66 0.65
CA VAL A 31 8.99 -22.41 1.40
C VAL A 31 7.83 -22.62 2.35
N THR A 32 8.07 -22.44 3.65
CA THR A 32 7.08 -22.64 4.71
C THR A 32 6.96 -21.44 5.64
N ASP A 33 5.87 -21.36 6.40
CA ASP A 33 5.69 -20.38 7.49
C ASP A 33 6.28 -20.88 8.83
N ALA A 34 6.22 -20.05 9.86
CA ALA A 34 6.64 -20.38 11.24
C ALA A 34 5.93 -21.61 11.85
N SER A 35 4.75 -21.97 11.33
CA SER A 35 3.95 -23.12 11.75
C SER A 35 4.23 -24.39 10.91
N ASN A 36 5.18 -24.34 9.96
CA ASN A 36 5.49 -25.36 8.96
C ASN A 36 4.40 -25.59 7.90
N SER A 37 3.49 -24.64 7.71
CA SER A 37 2.54 -24.66 6.59
C SER A 37 3.26 -24.25 5.30
N PRO A 38 3.00 -24.92 4.16
CA PRO A 38 3.57 -24.52 2.88
C PRO A 38 3.02 -23.15 2.43
N LEU A 39 3.88 -22.33 1.85
CA LEU A 39 3.53 -21.01 1.31
C LEU A 39 3.44 -21.07 -0.22
N PRO A 40 2.23 -21.18 -0.79
CA PRO A 40 2.05 -21.20 -2.24
C PRO A 40 2.18 -19.80 -2.86
N GLY A 41 2.87 -19.70 -3.99
CA GLY A 41 3.09 -18.40 -4.67
C GLY A 41 4.18 -17.53 -4.04
N ALA A 42 5.00 -18.07 -3.14
CA ALA A 42 6.20 -17.40 -2.64
C ALA A 42 7.19 -17.17 -3.79
N SER A 43 7.72 -15.96 -3.89
CA SER A 43 8.66 -15.56 -4.94
C SER A 43 10.09 -15.91 -4.51
N VAL A 44 10.79 -16.68 -5.34
CA VAL A 44 12.18 -17.11 -5.16
C VAL A 44 13.02 -16.55 -6.30
N VAL A 45 13.90 -15.60 -6.02
CA VAL A 45 14.67 -14.84 -7.03
C VAL A 45 16.16 -14.91 -6.77
N VAL A 46 16.97 -15.06 -7.81
CA VAL A 46 18.43 -14.91 -7.70
C VAL A 46 18.78 -13.44 -7.53
N LYS A 47 19.44 -13.10 -6.41
CA LYS A 47 19.76 -11.74 -6.00
C LYS A 47 20.47 -10.95 -7.11
N GLY A 48 19.94 -9.76 -7.42
CA GLY A 48 20.49 -8.86 -8.44
C GLY A 48 20.15 -9.24 -9.88
N THR A 49 19.28 -10.23 -10.10
CA THR A 49 18.82 -10.64 -11.43
C THR A 49 17.30 -10.72 -11.50
N ILE A 50 16.75 -10.84 -12.71
CA ILE A 50 15.32 -11.11 -12.93
C ILE A 50 14.99 -12.62 -12.99
N ARG A 51 15.98 -13.49 -12.72
CA ARG A 51 15.79 -14.94 -12.75
C ARG A 51 15.12 -15.36 -11.45
N GLY A 52 13.84 -15.71 -11.53
CA GLY A 52 13.07 -16.17 -10.39
C GLY A 52 11.95 -17.12 -10.78
N VAL A 53 11.43 -17.83 -9.78
CA VAL A 53 10.30 -18.76 -9.89
C VAL A 53 9.36 -18.51 -8.71
N GLN A 54 8.12 -18.97 -8.82
CA GLN A 54 7.18 -19.01 -7.70
C GLN A 54 7.05 -20.44 -7.17
N SER A 55 6.79 -20.57 -5.87
CA SER A 55 6.46 -21.86 -5.28
C SER A 55 5.09 -22.36 -5.74
N ASP A 56 4.95 -23.69 -5.82
CA ASP A 56 3.68 -24.37 -6.15
C ASP A 56 2.71 -24.45 -4.95
N PHE A 57 1.60 -25.16 -5.12
CA PHE A 57 0.56 -25.30 -4.08
C PHE A 57 1.08 -25.94 -2.78
N ASP A 58 2.09 -26.80 -2.90
CA ASP A 58 2.72 -27.50 -1.79
C ASP A 58 3.96 -26.75 -1.27
N GLY A 59 4.20 -25.51 -1.74
CA GLY A 59 5.32 -24.67 -1.33
C GLY A 59 6.66 -25.05 -1.96
N ASN A 60 6.70 -25.99 -2.91
CA ASN A 60 7.94 -26.43 -3.55
C ASN A 60 8.35 -25.45 -4.65
N TYR A 61 9.67 -25.29 -4.84
CA TYR A 61 10.23 -24.51 -5.94
C TYR A 61 11.41 -25.23 -6.59
N SER A 62 11.70 -24.85 -7.84
CA SER A 62 12.85 -25.34 -8.60
C SER A 62 13.42 -24.22 -9.47
N ILE A 63 14.67 -23.83 -9.20
CA ILE A 63 15.32 -22.71 -9.87
C ILE A 63 16.72 -23.12 -10.34
N GLN A 64 17.09 -22.73 -11.56
CA GLN A 64 18.47 -22.86 -12.01
C GLN A 64 19.30 -21.70 -11.48
N ALA A 65 20.38 -22.00 -10.76
CA ALA A 65 21.27 -21.03 -10.14
C ALA A 65 22.71 -21.57 -10.03
N THR A 66 23.68 -20.68 -9.83
CA THR A 66 25.10 -21.05 -9.66
C THR A 66 25.47 -21.04 -8.17
N SER A 67 26.51 -21.79 -7.78
CA SER A 67 26.90 -21.94 -6.37
C SER A 67 27.30 -20.64 -5.66
N ASN A 68 27.69 -19.60 -6.40
CA ASN A 68 28.08 -18.31 -5.85
C ASN A 68 26.90 -17.31 -5.76
N GLU A 69 25.70 -17.70 -6.21
CA GLU A 69 24.51 -16.85 -6.16
C GLU A 69 23.78 -16.97 -4.81
N THR A 70 23.01 -15.93 -4.48
CA THR A 70 22.13 -15.87 -3.30
C THR A 70 20.67 -15.89 -3.78
N LEU A 71 19.85 -16.71 -3.15
CA LEU A 71 18.41 -16.72 -3.37
C LEU A 71 17.72 -15.78 -2.39
N VAL A 72 16.78 -15.00 -2.88
CA VAL A 72 15.93 -14.09 -2.12
C VAL A 72 14.52 -14.67 -2.13
N PHE A 73 13.99 -14.92 -0.95
CA PHE A 73 12.65 -15.46 -0.72
C PHE A 73 11.77 -14.34 -0.19
N SER A 74 10.68 -14.05 -0.90
CA SER A 74 9.73 -13.00 -0.53
C SER A 74 8.30 -13.48 -0.70
N TYR A 75 7.45 -13.18 0.27
CA TYR A 75 6.03 -13.44 0.22
C TYR A 75 5.28 -12.31 0.93
N LEU A 76 4.04 -12.02 0.51
CA LEU A 76 3.29 -10.89 1.04
C LEU A 76 2.99 -11.10 2.54
N GLY A 77 3.36 -10.13 3.38
CA GLY A 77 3.20 -10.22 4.84
C GLY A 77 4.32 -10.95 5.58
N TYR A 78 5.43 -11.29 4.89
CA TYR A 78 6.58 -12.00 5.47
C TYR A 78 7.88 -11.24 5.26
N ILE A 79 8.81 -11.40 6.20
CA ILE A 79 10.15 -10.82 6.13
C ILE A 79 10.92 -11.52 5.01
N THR A 80 11.47 -10.72 4.08
CA THR A 80 12.30 -11.24 3.00
C THR A 80 13.56 -11.88 3.57
N GLN A 81 13.85 -13.12 3.17
CA GLN A 81 15.06 -13.84 3.60
C GLN A 81 16.01 -14.08 2.44
N GLU A 82 17.30 -13.96 2.72
CA GLU A 82 18.36 -14.22 1.76
C GLU A 82 19.18 -15.45 2.17
N MET A 83 19.33 -16.40 1.26
CA MET A 83 20.10 -17.62 1.49
C MET A 83 21.15 -17.82 0.40
N ALA A 84 22.41 -17.94 0.81
CA ALA A 84 23.49 -18.30 -0.11
C ALA A 84 23.36 -19.77 -0.53
N ILE A 85 23.48 -20.06 -1.82
CA ILE A 85 23.33 -21.43 -2.35
C ILE A 85 24.50 -22.32 -1.93
N GLY A 86 25.73 -21.84 -2.15
CA GLY A 86 26.95 -22.59 -1.87
C GLY A 86 26.98 -23.93 -2.62
N SER A 87 27.30 -25.01 -1.91
CA SER A 87 27.33 -26.38 -2.47
C SER A 87 25.99 -27.11 -2.41
N ARG A 88 24.94 -26.52 -1.81
CA ARG A 88 23.67 -27.19 -1.54
C ARG A 88 22.85 -27.35 -2.83
N SER A 89 22.07 -28.42 -2.92
CA SER A 89 21.11 -28.67 -4.03
C SER A 89 19.67 -28.47 -3.58
N SER A 90 19.43 -28.56 -2.27
CA SER A 90 18.13 -28.38 -1.65
C SER A 90 18.26 -27.32 -0.57
N ILE A 91 17.36 -26.34 -0.56
CA ILE A 91 17.32 -25.26 0.43
C ILE A 91 15.87 -25.05 0.84
N ASP A 92 15.52 -25.52 2.03
CA ASP A 92 14.24 -25.24 2.65
C ASP A 92 14.33 -23.95 3.46
N VAL A 93 13.32 -23.09 3.34
CA VAL A 93 13.27 -21.78 4.00
C VAL A 93 11.96 -21.66 4.74
N GLN A 94 12.07 -21.29 6.02
CA GLN A 94 10.96 -20.90 6.84
C GLN A 94 10.91 -19.37 6.88
N LEU A 95 9.88 -18.77 6.28
CA LEU A 95 9.63 -17.34 6.34
C LEU A 95 8.96 -16.97 7.66
N LEU A 96 9.42 -15.87 8.24
CA LEU A 96 8.84 -15.28 9.44
C LEU A 96 7.88 -14.18 9.02
N GLU A 97 6.73 -14.09 9.69
CA GLU A 97 5.76 -13.02 9.45
C GLU A 97 6.40 -11.66 9.74
N ASP A 98 6.11 -10.69 8.87
CA ASP A 98 6.53 -9.31 9.04
C ASP A 98 5.52 -8.58 9.93
N VAL A 99 5.63 -8.84 11.24
CA VAL A 99 4.78 -8.21 12.27
C VAL A 99 4.98 -6.69 12.30
N GLU A 100 6.15 -6.19 11.87
CA GLU A 100 6.47 -4.76 11.83
C GLU A 100 5.68 -4.02 10.74
N SER A 101 5.19 -4.73 9.71
CA SER A 101 4.39 -4.14 8.63
C SER A 101 2.95 -3.77 9.01
N LEU A 102 2.46 -4.23 10.18
CA LEU A 102 1.07 -4.06 10.63
C LEU A 102 0.89 -3.12 11.82
N GLU A 103 1.94 -2.45 12.29
CA GLU A 103 1.76 -1.41 13.30
C GLU A 103 1.18 -0.15 12.63
N GLU A 104 -0.14 0.01 12.72
CA GLU A 104 -0.78 1.29 12.41
C GLU A 104 -0.19 2.37 13.33
N VAL A 105 0.64 3.23 12.74
CA VAL A 105 1.25 4.36 13.44
C VAL A 105 0.27 5.52 13.51
N ILE A 106 -0.05 5.95 14.72
CA ILE A 106 -0.78 7.18 15.01
C ILE A 106 0.21 8.34 15.04
N VAL A 107 -0.05 9.34 14.21
CA VAL A 107 0.70 10.61 14.26
C VAL A 107 0.03 11.54 15.28
N THR A 108 0.80 11.99 16.26
CA THR A 108 0.38 12.96 17.28
C THR A 108 1.24 14.23 17.20
N ALA A 109 0.91 15.26 17.98
CA ALA A 109 1.56 16.57 17.88
C ALA A 109 3.08 16.59 18.18
N TYR A 110 3.64 15.56 18.83
CA TYR A 110 5.08 15.48 19.14
C TYR A 110 5.77 14.20 18.66
N GLY A 111 5.08 13.35 17.90
CA GLY A 111 5.68 12.11 17.39
C GLY A 111 4.69 11.04 16.97
N THR A 112 5.25 9.92 16.56
CA THR A 112 4.54 8.70 16.14
C THR A 112 4.43 7.73 17.31
N THR A 113 3.23 7.23 17.57
CA THR A 113 3.00 6.13 18.52
C THR A 113 2.22 5.02 17.84
N THR A 114 2.37 3.78 18.28
CA THR A 114 1.53 2.69 17.80
C THR A 114 0.10 2.89 18.27
N LYS A 115 -0.86 2.39 17.48
CA LYS A 115 -2.29 2.38 17.82
C LYS A 115 -2.58 1.75 19.19
N GLU A 116 -1.81 0.74 19.55
CA GLU A 116 -1.96 -0.03 20.79
C GLU A 116 -1.46 0.73 22.03
N ALA A 117 -0.40 1.53 21.89
CA ALA A 117 0.17 2.31 22.98
C ALA A 117 -0.57 3.64 23.22
N PHE A 118 -1.47 4.04 22.31
CA PHE A 118 -2.18 5.30 22.43
C PHE A 118 -3.36 5.21 23.39
N THR A 119 -3.34 6.03 24.44
CA THR A 119 -4.34 6.01 25.52
C THR A 119 -5.59 6.84 25.24
N GLY A 120 -5.65 7.57 24.12
CA GLY A 120 -6.81 8.37 23.71
C GLY A 120 -7.66 7.73 22.60
N SER A 121 -8.80 8.31 22.25
CA SER A 121 -9.55 7.88 21.06
C SER A 121 -8.99 8.53 19.80
N ALA A 122 -8.41 7.67 18.95
CA ALA A 122 -8.02 8.01 17.60
C ALA A 122 -8.51 6.93 16.62
N SER A 123 -8.77 7.32 15.37
CA SER A 123 -8.93 6.39 14.26
C SER A 123 -7.87 6.70 13.21
N VAL A 124 -7.16 5.67 12.76
CA VAL A 124 -6.22 5.76 11.64
C VAL A 124 -6.88 5.11 10.44
N VAL A 125 -6.72 5.74 9.28
CA VAL A 125 -7.06 5.17 7.98
C VAL A 125 -5.80 5.19 7.13
N GLY A 126 -5.30 4.00 6.80
CA GLY A 126 -4.05 3.81 6.07
C GLY A 126 -4.19 3.99 4.55
N ALA A 127 -3.06 4.03 3.85
CA ALA A 127 -3.02 4.19 2.39
C ALA A 127 -3.74 3.07 1.63
N GLU A 128 -3.72 1.84 2.14
CA GLU A 128 -4.44 0.70 1.55
C GLU A 128 -5.95 0.93 1.52
N ASP A 129 -6.50 1.47 2.60
CA ASP A 129 -7.92 1.78 2.72
C ASP A 129 -8.33 2.93 1.81
N LEU A 130 -7.45 3.91 1.64
CA LEU A 130 -7.62 5.01 0.69
C LEU A 130 -7.63 4.51 -0.75
N ALA A 131 -6.77 3.55 -1.10
CA ALA A 131 -6.64 3.06 -2.47
C ALA A 131 -7.87 2.29 -2.98
N ILE A 132 -8.70 1.76 -2.07
CA ILE A 132 -9.90 0.98 -2.44
C ILE A 132 -10.98 1.86 -3.09
N ARG A 133 -11.07 3.14 -2.71
CA ARG A 133 -12.11 4.05 -3.21
C ARG A 133 -11.52 5.03 -4.23
N GLN A 134 -12.02 4.94 -5.46
CA GLN A 134 -11.79 5.94 -6.49
C GLN A 134 -12.69 7.15 -6.23
N VAL A 135 -12.19 8.14 -5.52
CA VAL A 135 -12.94 9.37 -5.19
C VAL A 135 -12.16 10.59 -5.64
N THR A 136 -12.89 11.68 -5.94
CA THR A 136 -12.28 12.94 -6.36
C THR A 136 -11.79 13.80 -5.19
N SER A 137 -12.04 13.37 -3.96
CA SER A 137 -11.64 14.08 -2.73
C SER A 137 -11.08 13.09 -1.73
N PRO A 138 -9.91 13.37 -1.12
CA PRO A 138 -9.31 12.49 -0.12
C PRO A 138 -10.23 12.21 1.08
N ILE A 139 -11.07 13.17 1.45
CA ILE A 139 -11.99 13.05 2.59
C ILE A 139 -13.15 12.10 2.31
N ALA A 140 -13.58 12.00 1.04
CA ALA A 140 -14.57 11.00 0.64
C ALA A 140 -14.00 9.57 0.70
N ALA A 141 -12.69 9.39 0.66
CA ALA A 141 -12.06 8.07 0.67
C ALA A 141 -12.15 7.41 2.05
N ILE A 142 -12.05 8.23 3.10
CA ILE A 142 -12.14 7.80 4.51
C ILE A 142 -13.58 7.70 5.03
N GLU A 143 -14.56 8.04 4.19
CA GLU A 143 -15.98 7.99 4.54
C GLU A 143 -16.38 6.57 4.95
N GLY A 144 -16.94 6.45 6.16
CA GLY A 144 -17.36 5.18 6.75
C GLY A 144 -16.23 4.31 7.31
N ARG A 145 -14.96 4.74 7.24
CA ARG A 145 -13.82 3.99 7.79
C ARG A 145 -13.48 4.38 9.23
N ALA A 146 -13.92 5.55 9.68
CA ALA A 146 -13.73 6.00 11.06
C ALA A 146 -15.04 6.04 11.84
N THR A 147 -15.05 5.41 13.02
CA THR A 147 -16.23 5.38 13.90
C THR A 147 -16.49 6.74 14.54
N GLY A 148 -17.77 7.11 14.68
CA GLY A 148 -18.14 8.39 15.32
C GLY A 148 -17.74 9.63 14.51
N VAL A 149 -17.47 9.46 13.21
CA VAL A 149 -17.23 10.54 12.25
C VAL A 149 -18.39 10.55 11.28
N GLN A 150 -19.05 11.70 11.14
CA GLN A 150 -20.12 11.92 10.18
C GLN A 150 -19.57 12.73 9.01
N PHE A 151 -19.89 12.29 7.80
CA PHE A 151 -19.51 12.97 6.57
C PHE A 151 -20.77 13.64 6.01
N THR A 152 -20.71 14.94 5.80
CA THR A 152 -21.81 15.72 5.24
C THR A 152 -21.41 16.14 3.83
N SER A 153 -21.89 15.42 2.82
CA SER A 153 -21.68 15.85 1.44
C SER A 153 -22.81 16.79 1.01
N PRO A 154 -22.56 18.09 0.79
CA PRO A 154 -23.60 19.03 0.38
C PRO A 154 -24.05 18.79 -1.08
N SER A 155 -23.26 18.08 -1.89
CA SER A 155 -23.57 17.81 -3.29
C SER A 155 -22.82 16.59 -3.82
N GLY A 156 -23.29 16.01 -4.92
CA GLY A 156 -22.57 14.99 -5.69
C GLY A 156 -21.61 15.57 -6.74
N GLN A 157 -21.28 16.86 -6.68
CA GLN A 157 -20.45 17.52 -7.68
C GLN A 157 -19.00 17.01 -7.59
N PRO A 158 -18.41 16.55 -8.72
CA PRO A 158 -16.98 16.21 -8.76
C PRO A 158 -16.12 17.39 -8.30
N GLY A 159 -15.13 17.10 -7.44
CA GLY A 159 -14.25 18.12 -6.87
C GLY A 159 -14.86 18.92 -5.70
N SER A 160 -16.06 18.57 -5.21
CA SER A 160 -16.53 19.01 -3.89
C SER A 160 -15.97 18.11 -2.78
N SER A 161 -15.69 18.69 -1.61
CA SER A 161 -15.25 17.92 -0.44
C SER A 161 -16.46 17.69 0.46
N PRO A 162 -16.65 16.47 1.00
CA PRO A 162 -17.55 16.31 2.13
C PRO A 162 -17.03 17.13 3.32
N GLY A 163 -17.94 17.74 4.07
CA GLY A 163 -17.67 18.21 5.41
C GLY A 163 -17.49 17.03 6.36
N ILE A 164 -16.73 17.23 7.44
CA ILE A 164 -16.53 16.23 8.48
C ILE A 164 -17.06 16.79 9.80
N VAL A 165 -17.78 15.97 10.55
CA VAL A 165 -18.23 16.27 11.91
C VAL A 165 -17.84 15.11 12.83
N ILE A 166 -16.98 15.37 13.81
CA ILE A 166 -16.50 14.35 14.74
C ILE A 166 -17.35 14.39 16.01
N ARG A 167 -17.97 13.27 16.37
CA ARG A 167 -18.87 13.12 17.54
C ARG A 167 -20.09 14.05 17.54
N GLY A 168 -20.55 14.44 16.36
CA GLY A 168 -21.76 15.25 16.20
C GLY A 168 -21.53 16.75 16.40
N VAL A 169 -22.61 17.53 16.34
CA VAL A 169 -22.55 18.99 16.34
C VAL A 169 -22.46 19.50 17.78
N GLY A 170 -21.28 19.97 18.18
CA GLY A 170 -21.01 20.45 19.55
C GLY A 170 -21.38 21.91 19.81
N THR A 171 -21.86 22.64 18.81
CA THR A 171 -22.14 24.08 18.89
C THR A 171 -23.43 24.44 18.17
N LEU A 172 -24.15 25.43 18.73
CA LEU A 172 -25.40 25.96 18.16
C LEU A 172 -25.15 27.17 17.23
N ASN A 173 -24.07 27.92 17.47
CA ASN A 173 -23.80 29.22 16.81
C ASN A 173 -22.36 29.35 16.28
N GLY A 174 -21.55 28.29 16.34
CA GLY A 174 -20.16 28.26 15.84
C GLY A 174 -19.98 27.31 14.66
N SER A 175 -18.79 27.29 14.06
CA SER A 175 -18.43 26.23 13.12
C SER A 175 -18.22 24.91 13.87
N SER A 176 -18.74 23.84 13.30
CA SER A 176 -18.53 22.46 13.75
C SER A 176 -17.38 21.76 13.01
N ASP A 177 -16.64 22.49 12.17
CA ASP A 177 -15.55 21.92 11.38
C ASP A 177 -14.39 21.52 12.31
N PRO A 178 -13.78 20.35 12.09
CA PRO A 178 -12.60 19.95 12.81
C PRO A 178 -11.38 20.73 12.32
N LEU A 179 -10.32 20.72 13.14
CA LEU A 179 -9.04 21.28 12.76
C LEU A 179 -8.30 20.32 11.81
N PHE A 180 -7.96 20.77 10.60
CA PHE A 180 -7.12 20.01 9.68
C PHE A 180 -5.65 20.37 9.86
N ILE A 181 -4.81 19.33 9.93
CA ILE A 181 -3.37 19.46 10.07
C ILE A 181 -2.72 18.62 8.99
N VAL A 182 -1.92 19.23 8.13
CA VAL A 182 -1.16 18.54 7.09
C VAL A 182 0.31 18.60 7.48
N ASP A 183 0.92 17.44 7.71
CA ASP A 183 2.34 17.31 8.09
C ASP A 183 2.77 18.21 9.26
N GLY A 184 1.88 18.42 10.23
CA GLY A 184 2.12 19.23 11.43
C GLY A 184 1.76 20.71 11.31
N VAL A 185 1.34 21.18 10.14
CA VAL A 185 0.90 22.57 9.92
C VAL A 185 -0.62 22.64 9.78
N GLN A 186 -1.25 23.63 10.41
CA GLN A 186 -2.68 23.85 10.25
C GLN A 186 -3.01 24.19 8.78
N TYR A 187 -3.97 23.47 8.21
CA TYR A 187 -4.45 23.68 6.86
C TYR A 187 -5.88 24.24 6.88
N GLU A 188 -6.06 25.45 6.36
CA GLU A 188 -7.37 26.13 6.28
C GLU A 188 -7.92 26.16 4.83
N GLY A 189 -7.23 25.52 3.89
CA GLY A 189 -7.61 25.47 2.48
C GLY A 189 -8.63 24.36 2.15
N SER A 190 -9.05 24.29 0.90
CA SER A 190 -9.88 23.18 0.42
C SER A 190 -9.04 21.89 0.38
N LEU A 191 -9.55 20.82 0.97
CA LEU A 191 -8.86 19.52 1.01
C LEU A 191 -8.81 18.83 -0.36
N ASN A 192 -9.59 19.31 -1.32
CA ASN A 192 -9.62 18.78 -2.69
C ASN A 192 -8.39 19.18 -3.50
N THR A 193 -7.58 20.13 -3.02
CA THR A 193 -6.31 20.49 -3.67
C THR A 193 -5.18 19.55 -3.28
N ILE A 194 -5.38 18.70 -2.27
CA ILE A 194 -4.43 17.69 -1.86
C ILE A 194 -4.69 16.44 -2.70
N ASN A 195 -3.67 15.97 -3.42
CA ASN A 195 -3.76 14.72 -4.15
C ASN A 195 -3.83 13.56 -3.16
N GLN A 196 -4.83 12.68 -3.32
CA GLN A 196 -4.99 11.49 -2.50
C GLN A 196 -3.80 10.54 -2.61
N GLU A 197 -3.14 10.48 -3.78
CA GLU A 197 -1.98 9.61 -3.99
C GLU A 197 -0.76 10.03 -3.15
N ASP A 198 -0.70 11.28 -2.71
CA ASP A 198 0.39 11.78 -1.88
C ASP A 198 0.15 11.53 -0.37
N ILE A 199 -1.04 11.07 0.01
CA ILE A 199 -1.40 10.84 1.41
C ILE A 199 -0.98 9.44 1.84
N ALA A 200 -0.22 9.37 2.93
CA ALA A 200 0.18 8.13 3.59
C ALA A 200 -0.89 7.62 4.56
N SER A 201 -1.46 8.52 5.37
CA SER A 201 -2.50 8.17 6.34
C SER A 201 -3.33 9.37 6.80
N PHE A 202 -4.55 9.07 7.25
CA PHE A 202 -5.39 10.00 8.01
C PHE A 202 -5.46 9.53 9.45
N THR A 203 -5.13 10.43 10.39
CA THR A 203 -5.30 10.20 11.83
C THR A 203 -6.35 11.16 12.36
N ILE A 204 -7.45 10.63 12.87
CA ILE A 204 -8.57 11.41 13.40
C ILE A 204 -8.56 11.31 14.92
N LEU A 205 -8.27 12.43 15.59
CA LEU A 205 -8.29 12.56 17.04
C LEU A 205 -9.68 13.03 17.50
N LYS A 206 -10.33 12.24 18.35
CA LYS A 206 -11.75 12.44 18.72
C LYS A 206 -11.97 12.95 20.14
N ASP A 207 -10.96 12.84 20.99
CA ASP A 207 -11.03 13.17 22.41
C ASP A 207 -10.27 14.43 22.77
N ALA A 208 -10.72 15.11 23.84
CA ALA A 208 -10.02 16.24 24.45
C ALA A 208 -8.60 15.89 24.91
N ALA A 209 -8.36 14.67 25.41
CA ALA A 209 -7.04 14.23 25.84
C ALA A 209 -6.05 14.22 24.65
N SER A 210 -6.48 13.66 23.52
CA SER A 210 -5.71 13.57 22.28
C SER A 210 -5.52 14.91 21.58
N THR A 211 -6.49 15.81 21.71
CA THR A 211 -6.54 17.10 20.98
C THR A 211 -6.06 18.29 21.79
N SER A 212 -5.84 18.11 23.09
CA SER A 212 -5.39 19.15 24.05
C SER A 212 -4.16 19.93 23.57
N LEU A 213 -3.28 19.26 22.83
CA LEU A 213 -2.05 19.84 22.27
C LEU A 213 -2.30 20.90 21.19
N TYR A 214 -3.46 20.86 20.53
CA TYR A 214 -3.85 21.80 19.49
C TYR A 214 -4.77 22.93 20.00
N GLY A 215 -5.03 22.95 21.31
CA GLY A 215 -5.73 24.05 21.99
C GLY A 215 -7.22 24.16 21.66
N SER A 216 -7.77 25.38 21.79
CA SER A 216 -9.22 25.63 21.68
C SER A 216 -9.79 25.37 20.29
N ARG A 217 -8.97 25.47 19.24
CA ARG A 217 -9.37 25.16 17.85
C ARG A 217 -9.65 23.67 17.64
N ALA A 218 -9.17 22.83 18.55
CA ALA A 218 -9.30 21.38 18.49
C ALA A 218 -10.56 20.85 19.19
N ALA A 219 -11.45 21.75 19.65
CA ALA A 219 -12.66 21.40 20.38
C ALA A 219 -13.62 20.49 19.59
N ASN A 220 -13.64 20.62 18.26
CA ASN A 220 -14.44 19.79 17.35
C ASN A 220 -13.68 18.55 16.84
N GLY A 221 -12.53 18.24 17.42
CA GLY A 221 -11.63 17.18 16.95
C GLY A 221 -10.56 17.68 15.98
N VAL A 222 -9.59 16.81 15.70
CA VAL A 222 -8.45 17.12 14.81
C VAL A 222 -8.28 16.00 13.79
N VAL A 223 -8.12 16.38 12.53
CA VAL A 223 -7.79 15.47 11.44
C VAL A 223 -6.37 15.76 10.99
N ILE A 224 -5.46 14.83 11.27
CA ILE A 224 -4.06 14.89 10.87
C ILE A 224 -3.92 14.09 9.57
N ILE A 225 -3.36 14.73 8.56
CA ILE A 225 -3.06 14.18 7.25
C ILE A 225 -1.54 14.08 7.18
N THR A 226 -1.04 12.87 6.96
CA THR A 226 0.39 12.62 6.82
C THR A 226 0.67 12.27 5.37
N THR A 227 1.59 12.98 4.74
CA THR A 227 1.99 12.74 3.35
C THR A 227 3.08 11.67 3.25
N LYS A 228 3.19 11.06 2.07
CA LYS A 228 4.21 10.06 1.77
C LYS A 228 5.57 10.73 1.70
N THR A 229 6.52 10.22 2.48
CA THR A 229 7.92 10.66 2.47
C THR A 229 8.82 9.64 1.78
N GLY A 230 9.93 10.11 1.20
CA GLY A 230 10.88 9.24 0.49
C GLY A 230 11.56 8.24 1.43
N LYS A 231 11.52 6.95 1.08
CA LYS A 231 12.22 5.89 1.83
C LYS A 231 13.67 5.77 1.37
N LYS A 232 14.59 5.52 2.31
CA LYS A 232 15.98 5.17 1.96
C LYS A 232 16.01 3.79 1.30
N GLY A 233 16.62 3.66 0.12
CA GLY A 233 16.74 2.34 -0.55
C GLY A 233 16.75 2.36 -2.08
N GLY A 234 16.46 3.50 -2.72
CA GLY A 234 16.47 3.63 -4.18
C GLY A 234 15.33 4.51 -4.67
N VAL A 235 15.33 4.83 -5.97
CA VAL A 235 14.25 5.59 -6.60
C VAL A 235 13.15 4.62 -7.00
N GLN A 236 11.97 4.75 -6.39
CA GLN A 236 10.77 4.00 -6.77
C GLN A 236 9.83 4.94 -7.53
N VAL A 237 9.51 4.58 -8.77
CA VAL A 237 8.62 5.36 -9.63
C VAL A 237 7.34 4.55 -9.86
N SER A 238 6.20 5.11 -9.44
CA SER A 238 4.88 4.56 -9.70
C SER A 238 4.13 5.49 -10.65
N ALA A 239 3.54 4.93 -11.70
CA ALA A 239 2.65 5.65 -12.61
C ALA A 239 1.29 4.95 -12.62
N SER A 240 0.22 5.72 -12.34
CA SER A 240 -1.16 5.25 -12.38
C SER A 240 -1.89 5.91 -13.57
N MET A 241 -2.74 5.14 -14.25
CA MET A 241 -3.64 5.68 -15.29
C MET A 241 -5.03 5.09 -15.05
N GLN A 242 -6.04 5.96 -14.98
CA GLN A 242 -7.41 5.59 -14.64
C GLN A 242 -8.35 6.25 -15.64
N TYR A 243 -9.39 5.51 -16.07
CA TYR A 243 -10.45 6.00 -16.95
C TYR A 243 -11.80 5.55 -16.40
N GLY A 244 -12.72 6.49 -16.21
CA GLY A 244 -14.03 6.23 -15.63
C GLY A 244 -15.12 7.09 -16.28
N LEU A 245 -16.31 6.51 -16.42
CA LEU A 245 -17.51 7.19 -16.89
C LEU A 245 -18.52 7.21 -15.74
N THR A 246 -19.13 8.36 -15.48
CA THR A 246 -20.12 8.52 -14.42
C THR A 246 -21.48 8.81 -15.03
N SER A 247 -22.49 8.03 -14.64
CA SER A 247 -23.89 8.26 -15.01
C SER A 247 -24.77 8.29 -13.76
N PRO A 248 -25.89 9.01 -13.76
CA PRO A 248 -26.85 8.96 -12.67
C PRO A 248 -27.28 7.51 -12.38
N ALA A 249 -27.21 7.10 -11.11
CA ALA A 249 -27.61 5.76 -10.69
C ALA A 249 -29.14 5.58 -10.62
N ILE A 250 -29.87 6.68 -10.49
CA ILE A 250 -31.33 6.71 -10.38
C ILE A 250 -31.86 7.49 -11.60
N PRO A 251 -32.85 6.96 -12.34
CA PRO A 251 -33.52 7.72 -13.39
C PRO A 251 -34.20 8.96 -12.78
N PHE A 252 -34.31 10.02 -13.58
CA PHE A 252 -35.09 11.18 -13.19
C PHE A 252 -36.55 10.76 -12.96
N TYR A 253 -37.25 11.53 -12.11
CA TYR A 253 -38.69 11.33 -11.95
C TYR A 253 -39.39 11.43 -13.30
N ASP A 254 -40.46 10.67 -13.47
CA ASP A 254 -41.32 10.80 -14.64
C ASP A 254 -41.94 12.20 -14.64
N GLU A 255 -41.39 13.06 -15.48
CA GLU A 255 -41.89 14.40 -15.72
C GLU A 255 -42.97 14.34 -16.81
N ILE A 256 -44.10 15.01 -16.56
CA ILE A 256 -45.12 15.19 -17.58
C ILE A 256 -44.58 16.09 -18.70
N SER A 257 -44.72 15.62 -19.94
CA SER A 257 -44.41 16.46 -21.10
C SER A 257 -45.33 17.69 -21.14
N PRO A 258 -44.91 18.80 -21.79
CA PRO A 258 -45.76 19.98 -21.92
C PRO A 258 -47.16 19.69 -22.47
N SER A 259 -47.32 18.70 -23.36
CA SER A 259 -48.62 18.24 -23.86
C SER A 259 -49.47 17.54 -22.80
N GLN A 260 -48.88 16.67 -21.98
CA GLN A 260 -49.57 15.96 -20.90
C GLN A 260 -49.95 16.90 -19.76
N TYR A 261 -49.17 17.96 -19.53
CA TYR A 261 -49.50 19.00 -18.56
C TYR A 261 -50.83 19.70 -18.89
N TYR A 262 -51.08 19.99 -20.17
CA TYR A 262 -52.35 20.56 -20.61
C TYR A 262 -53.53 19.60 -20.43
N GLU A 263 -53.33 18.29 -20.58
CA GLU A 263 -54.36 17.28 -20.33
C GLU A 263 -54.70 17.14 -18.84
N THR A 264 -53.73 17.34 -17.94
CA THR A 264 -53.96 17.28 -16.48
C THR A 264 -54.58 18.54 -15.88
N MET A 265 -54.63 19.65 -16.62
CA MET A 265 -55.17 20.92 -16.14
C MET A 265 -56.70 21.06 -16.33
N TRP A 266 -57.33 20.13 -17.05
CA TRP A 266 -58.76 20.18 -17.35
C TRP A 266 -59.52 19.08 -16.62
#